data_AF-A0A7V8DZM1-F1
#
_entry.id   AF-A0A7V8DZM1-F1
#
_cell.length_a   1.000
_cell.length_b   1.000
_cell.length_c   1.000
_cell.angle_alpha   90.00
_cell.angle_beta   90.00
_cell.angle_gamma   90.00
#
_symmetry.space_group_name_H-M   'P 1'
#
loop_
_entity.id
_entity.type
_entity.pdbx_description
1 polymer ?
#
loop_
_entity_poly.entity_id
_entity_poly.type
_entity_poly.pdbx_seq_one_letter_code
_entity_poly.pdbx_strand_id
1 'polypeptide(L)'
;MGLHSEVAYLFRHALLRDAAYQLQLPGDRARLHGLAFEVIEALAGGRPPGPAPLDEPDPPPFLPHATDPVAFELARHARAADFPAVSLYLRRAAEVAARQFRPEAAQDAWM
;
A
#
# COMPACT_ATOMS: atom_id res chain seq x y z
N MET A 1 16.15 36.32 10.08
CA MET A 1 17.00 35.19 10.53
C MET A 1 16.12 34.01 10.97
N GLY A 2 15.21 33.51 10.11
CA GLY A 2 14.15 32.55 10.51
C GLY A 2 13.94 31.38 9.55
N LEU A 3 14.07 31.62 8.24
CA LEU A 3 13.87 30.58 7.22
C LEU A 3 14.94 29.48 7.28
N HIS A 4 16.20 29.84 7.56
CA HIS A 4 17.31 28.89 7.55
C HIS A 4 17.34 28.02 8.83
N SER A 5 16.87 28.53 9.96
CA SER A 5 16.76 27.75 11.20
C SER A 5 15.58 26.77 11.17
N GLU A 6 14.45 27.18 10.62
CA GLU A 6 13.28 26.30 10.43
C GLU A 6 13.60 25.16 9.45
N VAL A 7 14.22 25.45 8.31
CA VAL A 7 14.65 24.44 7.34
C VAL A 7 15.66 23.48 7.96
N ALA A 8 16.66 23.99 8.70
CA ALA A 8 17.65 23.15 9.38
C ALA A 8 17.01 22.26 10.46
N TYR A 9 15.98 22.75 11.14
CA TYR A 9 15.21 21.97 12.12
C TYR A 9 14.42 20.85 11.44
N LEU A 10 13.63 21.15 10.41
CA LEU A 10 12.83 20.17 9.68
C LEU A 10 13.70 19.06 9.08
N PHE A 11 14.83 19.43 8.47
CA PHE A 11 15.80 18.47 7.93
C PHE A 11 16.34 17.53 9.01
N ARG A 12 16.82 18.09 10.13
CA ARG A 12 17.37 17.29 11.23
C ARG A 12 16.32 16.39 11.86
N HIS A 13 15.10 16.89 12.00
CA HIS A 13 13.98 16.11 12.52
C HIS A 13 13.63 14.95 11.59
N ALA A 14 13.55 15.20 10.27
CA ALA A 14 13.27 14.14 9.29
C ALA A 14 14.36 13.05 9.30
N LEU A 15 15.63 13.44 9.34
CA LEU A 15 16.75 12.50 9.43
C LEU A 15 16.73 11.67 10.72
N LEU A 16 16.53 12.32 11.87
CA LEU A 16 16.48 11.61 13.16
C LEU A 16 15.27 10.67 13.23
N ARG A 17 14.14 11.07 12.67
CA ARG A 17 12.94 10.22 12.57
C ARG A 17 13.21 8.99 11.70
N ASP A 18 13.82 9.17 10.53
CA ASP A 18 14.12 8.05 9.63
C ASP A 18 15.12 7.07 10.28
N ALA A 19 16.19 7.60 10.91
CA ALA A 19 17.13 6.77 11.66
C ALA A 19 16.45 6.00 12.81
N ALA A 20 15.60 6.68 13.59
CA ALA A 20 14.84 6.03 14.66
C ALA A 20 13.90 4.94 14.13
N TYR A 21 13.27 5.16 12.97
CA TYR A 21 12.42 4.17 12.32
C TYR A 21 13.21 2.94 11.83
N GLN A 22 14.40 3.15 11.25
CA GLN A 22 15.25 2.06 10.80
C GLN A 22 15.87 1.24 11.95
N LEU A 23 16.00 1.82 13.14
CA LEU A 23 16.50 1.13 14.33
C LEU A 23 15.42 0.31 15.06
N GLN A 24 14.15 0.40 14.67
CA GLN A 24 13.09 -0.42 15.25
C GLN A 24 13.33 -1.91 14.95
N LEU A 25 12.92 -2.77 15.88
CA LEU A 25 12.92 -4.21 15.63
C LEU A 25 12.02 -4.52 14.43
N PRO A 26 12.40 -5.48 13.56
CA PRO A 26 11.59 -5.82 12.39
C PRO A 26 10.13 -6.17 12.74
N GLY A 27 9.91 -6.86 13.86
CA GLY A 27 8.58 -7.21 14.34
C GLY A 27 7.73 -6.00 14.75
N ASP A 28 8.32 -5.01 15.43
CA ASP A 28 7.59 -3.79 15.82
C ASP A 28 7.21 -2.97 14.58
N ARG A 29 8.12 -2.89 13.61
CA ARG A 29 7.85 -2.23 12.34
C ARG A 29 6.76 -2.94 11.54
N ALA A 30 6.77 -4.27 11.49
CA ALA A 30 5.72 -5.07 10.86
C ALA A 30 4.35 -4.81 11.53
N ARG A 31 4.30 -4.71 12.86
CA ARG A 31 3.07 -4.38 13.60
C ARG A 31 2.53 -2.99 13.25
N LEU A 32 3.39 -1.99 13.11
CA LEU A 32 2.98 -0.65 12.67
C LEU A 32 2.42 -0.67 11.23
N HIS A 33 3.04 -1.44 10.33
CA HIS A 33 2.51 -1.62 8.99
C HIS A 33 1.15 -2.34 8.99
N GLY A 34 0.96 -3.34 9.86
CA GLY A 34 -0.32 -4.03 10.04
C GLY A 34 -1.42 -3.09 10.53
N LEU A 35 -1.12 -2.24 11.53
CA LEU A 35 -2.07 -1.23 12.00
C LEU A 35 -2.43 -0.23 10.91
N ALA A 36 -1.44 0.26 10.16
CA ALA A 36 -1.68 1.17 9.04
C ALA A 36 -2.54 0.50 7.95
N PHE A 37 -2.29 -0.77 7.64
CA PHE A 37 -3.13 -1.55 6.72
C PHE A 37 -4.59 -1.58 7.19
N GLU A 38 -4.84 -1.95 8.45
CA GLU A 38 -6.20 -2.07 9.01
C GLU A 38 -6.94 -0.73 8.98
N VAL A 39 -6.25 0.36 9.34
CA VAL A 39 -6.83 1.71 9.34
C VAL A 39 -7.16 2.17 7.91
N ILE A 40 -6.24 2.02 6.96
CA ILE A 40 -6.46 2.43 5.57
C ILE A 40 -7.59 1.59 4.95
N GLU A 41 -7.59 0.26 5.16
CA GLU A 41 -8.63 -0.64 4.65
C GLU A 41 -10.00 -0.22 5.19
N ALA A 42 -10.11 0.04 6.50
CA ALA A 42 -11.36 0.49 7.11
C ALA A 42 -11.83 1.86 6.59
N LEU A 43 -10.93 2.84 6.49
CA LEU A 43 -11.26 4.19 5.99
C LEU A 43 -11.65 4.19 4.51
N ALA A 44 -11.08 3.29 3.72
CA ALA A 44 -11.36 3.14 2.29
C ALA A 44 -12.60 2.26 1.99
N GLY A 45 -13.44 1.96 2.99
CA GLY A 45 -14.70 1.24 2.79
C GLY A 45 -14.63 -0.27 3.02
N GLY A 46 -13.55 -0.77 3.59
CA GLY A 46 -13.37 -2.17 3.97
C GLY A 46 -12.72 -3.03 2.89
N ARG A 47 -12.68 -4.34 3.15
CA ARG A 47 -12.03 -5.30 2.25
C ARG A 47 -12.89 -5.56 1.00
N PRO A 48 -12.33 -5.44 -0.22
CA PRO A 48 -13.01 -5.85 -1.44
C PRO A 48 -13.22 -7.37 -1.47
N PRO A 49 -14.18 -7.86 -2.27
CA PRO A 49 -14.32 -9.30 -2.50
C PRO A 49 -13.02 -9.89 -3.04
N GLY A 50 -12.77 -11.14 -2.68
CA GLY A 50 -11.64 -11.92 -3.18
C GLY A 50 -11.66 -12.00 -4.71
N PRO A 51 -10.49 -12.08 -5.35
CA PRO A 51 -10.44 -12.20 -6.80
C PRO A 51 -11.02 -13.55 -7.25
N ALA A 52 -11.60 -13.57 -8.45
CA ALA A 52 -12.03 -14.82 -9.06
C ALA A 52 -10.84 -15.79 -9.23
N PRO A 53 -11.06 -17.12 -9.09
CA PRO A 53 -10.06 -18.13 -9.38
C PRO A 53 -9.47 -17.96 -10.78
N LEU A 54 -8.19 -18.34 -10.95
CA LEU A 54 -7.50 -18.22 -12.24
C LEU A 54 -8.07 -19.15 -13.32
N ASP A 55 -8.60 -20.31 -12.90
CA ASP A 55 -9.13 -21.34 -13.80
C ASP A 55 -10.62 -21.15 -14.13
N GLU A 56 -11.22 -20.03 -13.71
CA GLU A 56 -12.62 -19.71 -14.02
C GLU A 56 -12.73 -19.34 -15.51
N PRO A 57 -13.52 -20.07 -16.33
CA PRO A 57 -13.59 -19.85 -17.79
C PRO A 57 -14.31 -18.56 -18.19
N ASP A 58 -15.13 -17.99 -17.30
CA ASP A 58 -15.79 -16.69 -17.49
C ASP A 58 -15.78 -15.90 -16.17
N PRO A 59 -14.61 -15.37 -15.76
CA PRO A 59 -14.47 -14.70 -14.48
C PRO A 59 -15.34 -13.43 -14.47
N PRO A 60 -16.04 -13.14 -13.36
CA PRO A 60 -16.84 -11.92 -13.26
C PRO A 60 -15.98 -10.69 -13.57
N PRO A 61 -16.56 -9.67 -14.23
CA PRO A 61 -15.82 -8.47 -14.59
C PRO A 61 -15.27 -7.82 -13.33
N PHE A 62 -14.04 -7.30 -13.42
CA PHE A 62 -13.45 -6.56 -12.31
C PHE A 62 -14.28 -5.30 -12.01
N LEU A 63 -14.95 -5.28 -10.88
CA LEU A 63 -15.75 -4.12 -10.46
C LEU A 63 -14.89 -3.13 -9.65
N PRO A 64 -14.99 -1.82 -9.92
CA PRO A 64 -14.35 -0.81 -9.09
C PRO A 64 -14.74 -0.94 -7.62
N HIS A 65 -13.81 -0.63 -6.73
CA HIS A 65 -14.01 -0.65 -5.28
C HIS A 65 -13.40 0.60 -4.64
N ALA A 66 -13.92 0.99 -3.48
CA ALA A 66 -13.48 2.20 -2.79
C ALA A 66 -12.00 2.16 -2.36
N THR A 67 -11.40 0.98 -2.24
CA THR A 67 -9.97 0.77 -1.97
C THR A 67 -9.06 0.96 -3.18
N ASP A 68 -9.59 1.07 -4.40
CA ASP A 68 -8.79 1.14 -5.63
C ASP A 68 -7.76 2.27 -5.66
N PRO A 69 -8.07 3.50 -5.20
CA PRO A 69 -7.09 4.58 -5.16
C PRO A 69 -5.89 4.31 -4.24
N VAL A 70 -6.07 3.45 -3.23
CA VAL A 70 -5.06 3.12 -2.20
C VAL A 70 -4.59 1.67 -2.28
N ALA A 71 -4.97 0.92 -3.31
CA ALA A 71 -4.69 -0.51 -3.40
C ALA A 71 -3.18 -0.82 -3.38
N PHE A 72 -2.37 -0.03 -4.07
CA PHE A 72 -0.91 -0.24 -4.07
C PHE A 72 -0.29 0.04 -2.69
N GLU A 73 -0.79 1.04 -1.97
CA GLU A 73 -0.36 1.35 -0.60
C GLU A 73 -0.75 0.21 0.37
N LEU A 74 -1.99 -0.27 0.29
CA LEU A 74 -2.47 -1.43 1.04
C LEU A 74 -1.61 -2.67 0.79
N ALA A 75 -1.24 -2.95 -0.46
CA ALA A 75 -0.35 -4.06 -0.80
C ALA A 75 1.04 -3.92 -0.14
N ARG A 76 1.61 -2.71 -0.12
CA ARG A 76 2.91 -2.44 0.53
C ARG A 76 2.85 -2.66 2.04
N HIS A 77 1.81 -2.16 2.70
CA HIS A 77 1.62 -2.36 4.13
C HIS A 77 1.36 -3.83 4.46
N ALA A 78 0.52 -4.52 3.68
CA ALA A 78 0.29 -5.94 3.83
C ALA A 78 1.58 -6.75 3.68
N ARG A 79 2.44 -6.43 2.70
CA ARG A 79 3.71 -7.12 2.48
C ARG A 79 4.68 -6.91 3.64
N ALA A 80 4.78 -5.67 4.13
CA ALA A 80 5.65 -5.34 5.27
C ALA A 80 5.16 -5.95 6.60
N ALA A 81 3.87 -6.24 6.72
CA ALA A 81 3.25 -6.88 7.87
C ALA A 81 3.08 -8.41 7.72
N ASP A 82 3.49 -9.00 6.60
CA ASP A 82 3.29 -10.40 6.23
C ASP A 82 1.80 -10.84 6.25
N PHE A 83 0.92 -9.97 5.74
CA PHE A 83 -0.51 -10.25 5.63
C PHE A 83 -0.86 -10.99 4.34
N PRO A 84 -1.83 -11.92 4.35
CA PRO A 84 -2.22 -12.68 3.17
C PRO A 84 -2.91 -11.83 2.09
N ALA A 85 -3.31 -10.60 2.40
CA ALA A 85 -4.04 -9.71 1.49
C ALA A 85 -3.17 -9.06 0.40
N VAL A 86 -1.85 -9.29 0.37
CA VAL A 86 -0.93 -8.70 -0.61
C VAL A 86 -1.38 -8.95 -2.04
N SER A 87 -1.66 -10.20 -2.40
CA SER A 87 -2.02 -10.59 -3.77
C SER A 87 -3.34 -9.96 -4.23
N LEU A 88 -4.31 -9.85 -3.31
CA LEU A 88 -5.59 -9.19 -3.59
C LEU A 88 -5.35 -7.72 -4.00
N TYR A 89 -4.60 -6.97 -3.19
CA TYR A 89 -4.41 -5.55 -3.42
C TYR A 89 -3.46 -5.24 -4.59
N LEU A 90 -2.46 -6.09 -4.82
CA LEU A 90 -1.63 -6.02 -6.02
C LEU A 90 -2.45 -6.23 -7.31
N ARG A 91 -3.30 -7.27 -7.36
CA ARG A 91 -4.19 -7.49 -8.50
C ARG A 91 -5.10 -6.27 -8.72
N ARG A 92 -5.70 -5.71 -7.66
CA ARG A 92 -6.54 -4.51 -7.80
C ARG A 92 -5.76 -3.31 -8.34
N ALA A 93 -4.56 -3.06 -7.81
CA ALA A 93 -3.69 -1.97 -8.28
C ALA A 93 -3.34 -2.13 -9.77
N ALA A 94 -3.04 -3.36 -10.19
CA ALA A 94 -2.72 -3.67 -11.59
C ALA A 94 -3.90 -3.43 -12.53
N GLU A 95 -5.10 -3.89 -12.16
CA GLU A 95 -6.34 -3.70 -12.93
C GLU A 95 -6.70 -2.22 -13.09
N VAL A 96 -6.55 -1.44 -12.01
CA VAL A 96 -6.78 0.01 -12.03
C VAL A 96 -5.75 0.71 -12.92
N ALA A 97 -4.47 0.36 -12.81
CA ALA A 97 -3.40 0.93 -13.64
C ALA A 97 -3.60 0.59 -15.12
N ALA A 98 -3.96 -0.65 -15.45
CA ALA A 98 -4.25 -1.07 -16.81
C ALA A 98 -5.42 -0.27 -17.42
N ARG A 99 -6.52 -0.09 -16.68
CA ARG A 99 -7.68 0.73 -17.11
C ARG A 99 -7.35 2.20 -17.34
N GLN A 100 -6.34 2.70 -16.65
CA GLN A 100 -5.85 4.07 -16.78
C GLN A 100 -4.72 4.21 -17.81
N PHE A 101 -4.43 3.16 -18.57
CA PHE A 101 -3.35 3.12 -19.56
C PHE A 101 -1.97 3.45 -18.95
N ARG A 102 -1.70 2.95 -17.73
CA ARG A 102 -0.41 3.06 -17.02
C ARG A 102 0.30 1.69 -16.99
N PRO A 103 0.93 1.24 -18.09
CA PRO A 103 1.45 -0.12 -18.21
C PRO A 103 2.60 -0.42 -17.25
N GLU A 104 3.49 0.54 -16.98
CA GLU A 104 4.60 0.38 -16.02
C GLU A 104 4.07 0.12 -14.61
N ALA A 105 3.11 0.93 -14.15
CA ALA A 105 2.49 0.75 -12.84
C ALA A 105 1.69 -0.57 -12.74
N ALA A 106 1.10 -1.03 -13.85
CA ALA A 106 0.45 -2.33 -13.90
C ALA A 106 1.47 -3.47 -13.78
N GLN A 107 2.61 -3.37 -14.47
CA GLN A 107 3.69 -4.35 -14.39
C GLN A 107 4.31 -4.41 -12.99
N ASP A 108 4.58 -3.27 -12.37
CA ASP A 108 5.10 -3.19 -11.00
C ASP A 108 4.16 -3.83 -9.97
N ALA A 109 2.86 -3.78 -10.22
CA ALA A 109 1.87 -4.42 -9.35
C ALA A 109 1.76 -5.94 -9.60
N TRP A 110 2.20 -6.45 -10.76
CA TRP A 110 2.24 -7.88 -11.06
C TRP A 110 3.53 -8.58 -10.58
N MET A 111 4.61 -7.83 -10.32
CA MET A 111 5.91 -8.34 -9.85
C MET A 111 6.04 -8.36 -8.30
#